data_AF-A0A950VPJ2-F1
#
_entry.id   AF-A0A950VPJ2-F1
#
_cell.length_a   1.000
_cell.length_b   1.000
_cell.length_c   1.000
_cell.angle_alpha   90.00
_cell.angle_beta   90.00
_cell.angle_gamma   90.00
#
_symmetry.space_group_name_H-M   'P 1'
#
loop_
_entity.id
_entity.type
_entity.pdbx_description
1 polymer ?
#
loop_
_entity_poly.entity_id
_entity_poly.type
_entity_poly.pdbx_seq_one_letter_code
_entity_poly.pdbx_strand_id
1 'polypeptide(L)'
;MRDRIPTPPAGGAARGGSATAVGRRKTSVARVLLQPGNGQIVINGQPFEQRFPRGSHQASITLPLRLTNRLGNYNLLAKVVGGGVSGQAGALLHATARALLKLDENNKQILRENGLLTRDPREKERKKYGLKRARKRPQYTKR
;
A
#
# COMPACT_ATOMS: atom_id res chain seq x y z
N MET A 1 17.99 -46.08 5.98
CA MET A 1 18.24 -44.79 6.64
C MET A 1 18.45 -43.77 5.54
N ARG A 2 17.46 -42.91 5.25
CA ARG A 2 17.55 -41.89 4.18
C ARG A 2 17.89 -40.57 4.85
N ASP A 3 19.05 -40.03 4.52
CA ASP A 3 19.60 -38.81 5.09
C ASP A 3 18.64 -37.63 4.90
N ARG A 4 18.30 -36.99 6.02
CA ARG A 4 17.56 -35.73 6.03
C ARG A 4 18.49 -34.65 5.48
N ILE A 5 18.24 -34.21 4.25
CA ILE A 5 18.84 -32.97 3.75
C ILE A 5 18.45 -31.84 4.71
N PRO A 6 19.39 -31.05 5.25
CA PRO A 6 19.06 -29.90 6.06
C PRO A 6 18.35 -28.87 5.16
N THR A 7 17.10 -28.55 5.50
CA THR A 7 16.39 -27.42 4.90
C THR A 7 17.23 -26.16 5.10
N PRO A 8 17.51 -25.37 4.05
CA PRO A 8 18.24 -24.11 4.23
C PRO A 8 17.46 -23.21 5.20
N PRO A 9 18.13 -22.51 6.13
CA PRO A 9 17.46 -21.59 7.05
C PRO A 9 16.73 -20.52 6.23
N ALA A 10 15.43 -20.39 6.48
CA ALA A 10 14.60 -19.37 5.87
C ALA A 10 15.11 -17.98 6.31
N GLY A 11 15.67 -17.23 5.35
CA GLY A 11 15.83 -15.79 5.47
C GLY A 11 17.18 -15.32 5.99
N GLY A 12 18.20 -15.38 5.13
CA GLY A 12 19.29 -14.43 5.24
C GLY A 12 18.73 -13.02 5.08
N ALA A 13 18.66 -12.27 6.19
CA ALA A 13 18.35 -10.85 6.17
C ALA A 13 19.39 -10.16 5.28
N ALA A 14 18.93 -9.56 4.17
CA ALA A 14 19.78 -8.77 3.30
C ALA A 14 20.47 -7.69 4.14
N ARG A 15 21.79 -7.73 4.15
CA ARG A 15 22.66 -6.74 4.79
C ARG A 15 22.47 -5.41 4.08
N GLY A 16 21.71 -4.52 4.71
CA GLY A 16 21.39 -3.18 4.23
C GLY A 16 19.93 -2.87 4.58
N GLY A 17 19.71 -1.92 5.51
CA GLY A 17 18.44 -1.58 6.18
C GLY A 17 17.30 -1.18 5.24
N SER A 18 16.90 -2.10 4.37
CA SER A 18 15.89 -1.96 3.33
C SER A 18 14.72 -2.87 3.65
N ALA A 19 13.51 -2.34 3.50
CA ALA A 19 12.29 -3.07 3.85
C ALA A 19 11.37 -3.16 2.64
N THR A 20 10.85 -4.37 2.42
CA THR A 20 9.86 -4.62 1.38
C THR A 20 8.49 -4.84 2.00
N ALA A 21 7.46 -4.24 1.41
CA ALA A 21 6.09 -4.45 1.84
C ALA A 21 5.09 -4.41 0.69
N VAL A 22 3.92 -4.97 0.97
CA VAL A 22 2.80 -5.04 0.03
C VAL A 22 1.59 -4.36 0.64
N GLY A 23 0.97 -3.48 -0.15
CA GLY A 23 -0.28 -2.81 0.15
C GLY A 23 -1.34 -3.13 -0.90
N ARG A 24 -2.60 -3.24 -0.47
CA ARG A 24 -3.72 -3.55 -1.36
C ARG A 24 -4.92 -2.68 -1.01
N ARG A 25 -5.59 -2.12 -2.02
CA ARG A 25 -6.85 -1.40 -1.84
C ARG A 25 -7.73 -1.59 -3.07
N LYS A 26 -8.98 -2.02 -2.86
CA LYS A 26 -9.87 -2.45 -3.95
C LYS A 26 -9.14 -3.49 -4.82
N THR A 27 -8.97 -3.23 -6.11
CA THR A 27 -8.24 -4.08 -7.06
C THR A 27 -6.78 -3.67 -7.27
N SER A 28 -6.30 -2.62 -6.59
CA SER A 28 -4.92 -2.14 -6.73
C SER A 28 -3.98 -2.87 -5.78
N VAL A 29 -2.83 -3.30 -6.30
CA VAL A 29 -1.73 -3.93 -5.56
C VAL A 29 -0.48 -3.08 -5.71
N ALA A 30 0.13 -2.69 -4.60
CA ALA A 30 1.38 -1.95 -4.54
C ALA A 30 2.45 -2.79 -3.84
N ARG A 31 3.61 -2.92 -4.47
CA ARG A 31 4.83 -3.47 -3.89
C ARG A 31 5.82 -2.32 -3.72
N VAL A 32 6.28 -2.12 -2.49
CA VAL A 32 7.21 -1.03 -2.15
C VAL A 32 8.49 -1.62 -1.58
N LEU A 33 9.61 -1.07 -2.02
CA LEU A 33 10.93 -1.22 -1.42
C LEU A 33 11.31 0.14 -0.84
N LEU A 34 11.54 0.18 0.47
CA LEU A 34 12.17 1.31 1.16
C LEU A 34 13.65 1.03 1.30
N GLN A 35 14.47 2.02 0.97
CA GLN A 35 15.92 1.99 1.12
C GLN A 35 16.36 3.31 1.77
N PRO A 36 17.34 3.33 2.69
CA PRO A 36 17.88 4.59 3.21
C PRO A 36 18.47 5.43 2.06
N GLY A 37 18.18 6.73 2.03
CA GLY A 37 18.62 7.62 0.95
C GLY A 37 17.94 8.99 0.99
N ASN A 38 17.99 9.70 -0.13
CA ASN A 38 17.70 11.14 -0.22
C ASN A 38 16.20 11.50 -0.36
N GLY A 39 15.28 10.61 0.01
CA GLY A 39 13.84 10.89 -0.08
C GLY A 39 13.23 10.77 -1.48
N GLN A 40 13.91 10.15 -2.44
CA GLN A 40 13.38 10.02 -3.80
C GLN A 40 12.22 9.01 -3.86
N ILE A 41 11.09 9.43 -4.44
CA ILE A 41 9.90 8.59 -4.60
C ILE A 41 9.68 8.30 -6.09
N VAL A 42 9.91 7.04 -6.49
CA VAL A 42 9.74 6.57 -7.87
C VAL A 42 8.66 5.49 -7.91
N ILE A 43 7.69 5.67 -8.80
CA ILE A 43 6.54 4.78 -8.96
C ILE A 43 6.49 4.32 -10.41
N ASN A 44 6.61 3.01 -10.66
CA ASN A 44 6.65 2.42 -12.00
C ASN A 44 7.69 3.06 -12.94
N GLY A 45 8.85 3.47 -12.41
CA GLY A 45 9.92 4.10 -13.18
C GLY A 45 9.73 5.59 -13.48
N GLN A 46 8.66 6.21 -12.99
CA GLN A 46 8.39 7.64 -13.12
C GLN A 46 8.39 8.32 -11.74
N PRO A 47 8.73 9.61 -11.63
CA PRO A 47 8.60 10.35 -10.38
C PRO A 47 7.13 10.45 -9.96
N PHE A 48 6.87 10.42 -8.65
CA PHE A 48 5.51 10.35 -8.14
C PHE A 48 4.63 11.55 -8.52
N GLU A 49 5.21 12.74 -8.71
CA GLU A 49 4.51 13.97 -9.10
C GLU A 49 3.90 13.85 -10.50
N GLN A 50 4.64 13.29 -11.46
CA GLN A 50 4.16 13.05 -12.81
C GLN A 50 3.06 11.99 -12.84
N ARG A 51 3.20 10.94 -12.01
CA ARG A 51 2.22 9.85 -11.97
C ARG A 51 0.93 10.26 -11.25
N PHE A 52 1.01 11.11 -10.24
CA PHE A 52 -0.10 11.59 -9.43
C PHE A 52 -0.15 13.12 -9.43
N PRO A 53 -0.77 13.77 -10.43
CA PRO A 53 -0.79 15.24 -10.53
C PRO A 53 -1.62 15.91 -9.44
N ARG A 54 -2.55 15.17 -8.81
CA ARG A 54 -3.44 15.72 -7.77
C ARG A 54 -2.74 15.72 -6.41
N GLY A 55 -2.60 16.88 -5.79
CA GLY A 55 -1.97 17.05 -4.47
C GLY A 55 -2.57 16.18 -3.34
N SER A 56 -3.88 15.90 -3.38
CA SER A 56 -4.52 15.01 -2.39
C SER A 56 -3.94 13.59 -2.41
N HIS A 57 -3.57 13.08 -3.58
CA HIS A 57 -2.97 11.75 -3.72
C HIS A 57 -1.50 11.75 -3.27
N GLN A 58 -0.77 12.80 -3.58
CA GLN A 58 0.61 13.01 -3.11
C GLN A 58 0.68 13.10 -1.59
N ALA A 59 -0.25 13.85 -0.97
CA ALA A 59 -0.37 13.94 0.48
C ALA A 59 -0.66 12.58 1.11
N SER A 60 -1.52 11.77 0.50
CA SER A 60 -1.82 10.41 0.98
C SER A 60 -0.59 9.50 0.95
N ILE A 61 0.21 9.55 -0.13
CA ILE A 61 1.41 8.70 -0.28
C ILE A 61 2.50 9.10 0.72
N THR A 62 2.65 10.39 0.97
CA THR A 62 3.69 10.94 1.87
C THR A 62 3.28 10.95 3.36
N LEU A 63 1.99 10.80 3.68
CA LEU A 63 1.45 10.79 5.04
C LEU A 63 2.24 9.91 6.03
N PRO A 64 2.51 8.61 5.76
CA PRO A 64 3.26 7.77 6.71
C PRO A 64 4.68 8.28 6.98
N LEU A 65 5.36 8.84 5.97
CA LEU A 65 6.71 9.41 6.14
C LEU A 65 6.68 10.71 6.93
N ARG A 66 5.62 11.52 6.76
CA ARG A 66 5.40 12.75 7.51
C ARG A 66 5.14 12.47 8.98
N LEU A 67 4.25 11.52 9.29
CA LEU A 67 3.90 11.20 10.68
C LEU A 67 5.07 10.63 11.49
N THR A 68 5.97 9.89 10.85
CA THR A 68 7.17 9.36 11.52
C THR A 68 8.34 10.34 11.50
N ASN A 69 8.17 11.56 10.96
CA ASN A 69 9.26 12.53 10.73
C ASN A 69 10.47 11.92 10.00
N ARG A 70 10.23 11.01 9.04
CA ARG A 70 11.26 10.34 8.23
C ARG A 70 11.24 10.78 6.77
N LEU A 71 10.61 11.92 6.49
CA LEU A 71 10.59 12.52 5.16
C LEU A 71 12.01 12.94 4.78
N GLY A 72 12.52 12.45 3.65
CA GLY A 72 13.89 12.73 3.19
C GLY A 72 14.93 11.68 3.56
N ASN A 73 14.63 10.74 4.47
CA ASN A 73 15.59 9.74 4.96
C ASN A 73 15.57 8.43 4.18
N TYR A 74 14.49 8.17 3.44
CA TYR A 74 14.28 6.92 2.71
C TYR A 74 13.87 7.19 1.28
N ASN A 75 14.53 6.51 0.35
CA ASN A 75 14.08 6.34 -1.03
C ASN A 75 12.96 5.28 -1.08
N LEU A 76 11.94 5.57 -1.86
CA LEU A 76 10.76 4.74 -2.05
C LEU A 76 10.68 4.31 -3.51
N LEU A 77 10.93 3.03 -3.76
CA LEU A 77 10.75 2.40 -5.06
C LEU A 77 9.47 1.58 -5.05
N ALA A 78 8.48 1.97 -5.84
CA ALA A 78 7.20 1.29 -5.89
C ALA A 78 6.88 0.73 -7.27
N LYS A 79 6.34 -0.50 -7.28
CA LYS A 79 5.65 -1.10 -8.43
C LYS A 79 4.17 -1.25 -8.10
N VAL A 80 3.32 -0.66 -8.91
CA VAL A 80 1.87 -0.65 -8.69
C VAL A 80 1.14 -1.18 -9.92
N VAL A 81 0.21 -2.11 -9.69
CA VAL A 81 -0.58 -2.77 -10.72
C VAL A 81 -2.06 -2.77 -10.33
N GLY A 82 -2.93 -2.60 -11.33
CA GLY A 82 -4.38 -2.74 -11.18
C GLY A 82 -5.11 -1.55 -10.56
N GLY A 83 -6.44 -1.61 -10.64
CA GLY A 83 -7.38 -0.58 -10.16
C GLY A 83 -7.22 0.77 -10.86
N GLY A 84 -7.33 1.86 -10.11
CA GLY A 84 -7.23 3.23 -10.63
C GLY A 84 -6.51 4.16 -9.64
N VAL A 85 -6.26 5.41 -10.04
CA VAL A 85 -5.37 6.36 -9.34
C VAL A 85 -5.62 6.44 -7.83
N SER A 86 -6.87 6.60 -7.40
CA SER A 86 -7.23 6.67 -5.96
C SER A 86 -7.01 5.36 -5.21
N GLY A 87 -7.26 4.21 -5.86
CA GLY A 87 -6.98 2.89 -5.28
C GLY A 87 -5.48 2.64 -5.14
N GLN A 88 -4.72 3.04 -6.17
CA GLN A 88 -3.26 2.94 -6.20
C GLN A 88 -2.61 3.80 -5.11
N ALA A 89 -3.04 5.06 -4.94
CA ALA A 89 -2.53 5.93 -3.88
C ALA A 89 -2.78 5.35 -2.48
N GLY A 90 -3.98 4.78 -2.24
CA GLY A 90 -4.28 4.14 -0.95
C GLY A 90 -3.50 2.83 -0.73
N ALA A 91 -3.26 2.05 -1.79
CA ALA A 91 -2.43 0.86 -1.72
C ALA A 91 -0.97 1.20 -1.41
N LEU A 92 -0.44 2.28 -2.00
CA LEU A 92 0.90 2.81 -1.73
C LEU A 92 1.03 3.28 -0.29
N LEU A 93 0.08 4.09 0.21
CA LEU A 93 0.02 4.53 1.61
C LEU A 93 0.12 3.35 2.59
N HIS A 94 -0.65 2.29 2.33
CA HIS A 94 -0.64 1.12 3.22
C HIS A 94 0.67 0.32 3.10
N ALA A 95 1.25 0.23 1.90
CA ALA A 95 2.52 -0.46 1.68
C ALA A 95 3.68 0.27 2.39
N THR A 96 3.75 1.60 2.30
CA THR A 96 4.80 2.40 2.93
C THR A 96 4.73 2.33 4.45
N ALA A 97 3.53 2.40 5.03
CA ALA A 97 3.34 2.22 6.47
C ALA A 97 3.83 0.85 6.96
N ARG A 98 3.55 -0.22 6.21
CA ARG A 98 4.03 -1.57 6.55
C ARG A 98 5.54 -1.73 6.37
N ALA A 99 6.13 -1.05 5.38
CA ALA A 99 7.58 -1.07 5.18
C ALA A 99 8.30 -0.33 6.32
N LEU A 100 7.78 0.81 6.77
CA LEU A 100 8.31 1.54 7.94
C LEU A 100 8.23 0.73 9.23
N LEU A 101 7.13 0.01 9.46
CA LEU A 101 6.99 -0.83 10.64
C LEU A 101 8.02 -1.97 10.68
N LYS A 102 8.41 -2.49 9.51
CA LYS A 102 9.46 -3.52 9.41
C LYS A 102 10.87 -2.97 9.68
N LEU A 103 11.09 -1.68 9.47
CA LEU A 103 12.38 -1.04 9.76
C LEU A 103 12.49 -0.73 11.26
N ASP A 104 11.49 -0.06 11.81
CA ASP A 104 11.44 0.33 13.21
C ASP A 104 10.08 -0.03 13.82
N GLU A 105 10.06 -0.96 14.78
CA GLU A 105 8.83 -1.36 15.46
C GLU A 105 8.25 -0.26 16.37
N ASN A 106 9.07 0.70 16.78
CA ASN A 106 8.68 1.86 17.60
C ASN A 106 7.61 2.73 16.91
N ASN A 107 7.58 2.73 15.57
CA ASN A 107 6.60 3.49 14.80
C ASN A 107 5.18 2.89 14.87
N LYS A 108 5.01 1.69 15.42
CA LYS A 108 3.74 0.97 15.43
C LYS A 108 2.61 1.74 16.10
N GLN A 109 2.89 2.42 17.22
CA GLN A 109 1.87 3.16 17.96
C GLN A 109 1.34 4.34 17.14
N ILE A 110 2.24 5.20 16.65
CA ILE A 110 1.92 6.36 15.80
C ILE A 110 1.14 5.93 14.54
N LEU A 111 1.60 4.88 13.86
CA LEU A 111 0.94 4.39 12.64
C LEU A 111 -0.43 3.76 12.91
N ARG A 112 -0.63 3.16 14.08
CA ARG A 112 -1.91 2.56 14.48
C ARG A 112 -2.94 3.61 14.86
N GLU A 113 -2.54 4.62 15.63
CA GLU A 113 -3.39 5.76 16.01
C GLU A 113 -3.91 6.51 14.78
N ASN A 114 -3.08 6.65 13.75
CA ASN A 114 -3.46 7.25 12.47
C ASN A 114 -4.16 6.29 11.49
N GLY A 115 -4.44 5.05 11.89
CA GLY A 115 -5.20 4.09 11.08
C GLY A 115 -4.50 3.56 9.82
N LEU A 116 -3.18 3.73 9.70
CA LEU A 116 -2.43 3.39 8.47
C LEU A 116 -2.11 1.90 8.32
N LEU A 117 -2.13 1.16 9.43
CA LEU A 117 -1.89 -0.28 9.48
C LEU A 117 -3.12 -1.12 9.13
N THR A 118 -4.30 -0.51 9.08
CA THR A 118 -5.54 -1.21 8.75
C THR A 118 -5.74 -1.21 7.24
N ARG A 119 -5.90 -2.40 6.64
CA ARG A 119 -6.28 -2.52 5.23
C ARG A 119 -7.74 -2.06 5.09
N ASP A 120 -8.01 -1.14 4.16
CA ASP A 120 -9.37 -0.76 3.77
C ASP A 120 -10.07 -1.95 3.07
N PRO A 121 -11.08 -2.59 3.71
CA PRO A 121 -11.71 -3.80 3.19
C PRO A 121 -12.83 -3.48 2.17
N ARG A 122 -13.13 -2.21 1.90
CA ARG A 122 -14.25 -1.81 1.06
C ARG A 122 -14.01 -2.20 -0.40
N GLU A 123 -14.91 -3.00 -0.95
CA GLU A 123 -14.88 -3.47 -2.33
C GLU A 123 -16.18 -3.12 -3.07
N LYS A 124 -16.15 -3.16 -4.41
CA LYS A 124 -17.33 -2.87 -5.22
C LYS A 124 -18.31 -4.03 -5.10
N GLU A 125 -19.48 -3.76 -4.53
CA GLU A 125 -20.56 -4.74 -4.51
C GLU A 125 -20.95 -5.19 -5.92
N ARG A 126 -21.16 -6.50 -6.10
CA ARG A 126 -21.65 -7.09 -7.34
C ARG A 126 -23.07 -6.59 -7.65
N LYS A 127 -23.41 -6.50 -8.94
CA LYS A 127 -24.80 -6.29 -9.39
C LYS A 127 -25.64 -7.53 -9.07
N LYS A 128 -26.70 -7.37 -8.28
CA LYS A 128 -27.69 -8.43 -8.02
C LYS A 128 -28.74 -8.46 -9.14
N TYR A 129 -29.32 -9.64 -9.40
CA TYR A 129 -30.39 -9.78 -10.39
C TYR A 129 -31.62 -8.98 -9.98
N GLY A 130 -32.43 -8.55 -10.96
CA GLY A 130 -33.61 -7.69 -10.73
C GLY A 130 -33.29 -6.23 -10.34
N LEU A 131 -32.04 -5.88 -10.03
CA LEU A 131 -31.62 -4.52 -9.71
C LEU A 131 -30.89 -3.85 -10.88
N LYS A 132 -31.03 -2.52 -10.98
CA LYS A 132 -30.32 -1.70 -11.99
C LYS A 132 -28.82 -1.60 -11.69
N ARG A 133 -28.42 -1.60 -10.41
CA ARG A 133 -27.03 -1.60 -9.91
C ARG A 133 -26.93 -2.48 -8.65
N ALA A 134 -25.86 -2.38 -7.86
CA ALA A 134 -25.70 -3.16 -6.62
C ALA A 134 -26.91 -3.09 -5.67
N ARG A 135 -27.49 -1.89 -5.49
CA ARG A 135 -28.65 -1.65 -4.60
C ARG A 135 -29.83 -0.92 -5.26
N LYS A 136 -29.61 -0.23 -6.39
CA LYS A 136 -30.64 0.60 -7.05
C LYS A 136 -31.75 -0.27 -7.63
N ARG A 137 -32.95 -0.18 -7.04
CA ARG A 137 -34.17 -0.83 -7.54
C ARG A 137 -34.78 -0.05 -8.72
N PRO A 138 -35.43 -0.73 -9.68
CA PRO A 138 -36.36 -0.05 -10.59
C PRO A 138 -37.53 0.56 -9.80
N GLN A 139 -38.22 1.54 -10.38
CA GLN A 139 -39.44 2.10 -9.80
C GLN A 139 -40.53 1.01 -9.83
N TYR A 140 -41.23 0.82 -8.71
CA TYR A 140 -42.35 -0.10 -8.58
C TYR A 140 -43.66 0.69 -8.61
N THR A 141 -44.63 0.23 -9.41
CA THR A 141 -45.98 0.80 -9.47
C THR A 141 -46.94 -0.10 -8.68
N LYS A 142 -47.56 0.45 -7.64
CA LYS A 142 -48.67 -0.19 -6.92
C LYS A 142 -49.96 0.07 -7.69
N ARG A 143 -50.81 -0.94 -7.81
CA ARG A 143 -52.18 -0.84 -8.31
C ARG A 143 -53.12 -1.17 -7.17
#